data_AF-A0A511MIP8-F1
#
_entry.id   AF-A0A511MIP8-F1
#
_cell.length_a   1.000
_cell.length_b   1.000
_cell.length_c   1.000
_cell.angle_alpha   90.00
_cell.angle_beta   90.00
_cell.angle_gamma   90.00
#
_symmetry.space_group_name_H-M   'P 1'
#
loop_
_entity.id
_entity.type
_entity.pdbx_description
1 polymer ?
#
loop_
_entity_poly.entity_id
_entity_poly.type
_entity_poly.pdbx_seq_one_letter_code
_entity_poly.pdbx_strand_id
1 'polypeptide(L)' 'MAVPVAPHRIARTLAHHADKVVCLETPARPCPVDESYLRFDRVTDTDVVTLLGRHASTPLAPARIRLAGTGNGGG' A
#
# COMPACT_ATOMS: atom_id res chain seq x y z
N MET A 1 2.44 5.07 1.81
CA MET A 1 1.72 4.31 0.77
C MET A 1 2.54 4.32 -0.52
N ALA A 2 2.60 3.19 -1.22
CA ALA A 2 3.29 3.08 -2.50
C ALA A 2 2.36 2.42 -3.51
N VAL A 3 2.21 3.03 -4.69
CA VAL A 3 1.41 2.50 -5.81
C VAL A 3 2.16 2.76 -7.12
N PRO A 4 2.14 1.84 -8.11
CA PRO A 4 2.84 2.08 -9.37
C PRO A 4 2.22 3.24 -10.16
N VAL A 5 0.89 3.24 -10.27
CA VAL A 5 0.13 4.22 -11.06
C VAL A 5 -1.11 4.67 -10.30
N ALA A 6 -1.42 5.96 -10.36
CA ALA A 6 -2.67 6.50 -9.84
C ALA A 6 -3.07 7.78 -10.59
N PRO A 7 -4.37 8.00 -10.92
CA PRO A 7 -4.83 9.28 -11.42
C PRO A 7 -4.54 10.41 -10.42
N HIS A 8 -4.28 11.63 -10.91
CA HIS A 8 -3.87 12.77 -10.07
C HIS A 8 -4.78 13.03 -8.87
N ARG A 9 -6.12 12.95 -9.07
CA ARG A 9 -7.09 13.11 -7.98
C ARG A 9 -6.92 12.04 -6.89
N ILE A 10 -6.63 10.80 -7.27
CA ILE A 10 -6.48 9.68 -6.35
C ILE A 10 -5.17 9.81 -5.59
N ALA A 11 -4.06 10.13 -6.27
CA ALA A 11 -2.78 10.38 -5.61
C ALA A 11 -2.89 11.47 -4.53
N ARG A 12 -3.64 12.55 -4.80
CA ARG A 12 -3.93 13.60 -3.80
C ARG A 12 -4.78 13.08 -2.64
N THR A 13 -5.82 12.29 -2.91
CA THR A 13 -6.63 11.67 -1.85
C THR A 13 -5.77 10.78 -0.94
N LEU A 14 -4.91 9.96 -1.50
CA LEU A 14 -4.02 9.08 -0.73
C LEU A 14 -3.06 9.86 0.18
N ALA A 15 -2.65 11.06 -0.23
CA ALA A 15 -1.77 11.92 0.57
C ALA A 15 -2.44 12.43 1.85
N HIS A 16 -3.76 12.36 1.96
CA HIS A 16 -4.49 12.68 3.19
C HIS A 16 -4.53 11.52 4.19
N HIS A 17 -4.20 10.29 3.76
CA HIS A 17 -4.32 9.08 4.57
C HIS A 17 -2.97 8.43 4.90
N ALA A 18 -1.87 9.01 4.42
CA ALA A 18 -0.52 8.50 4.66
C ALA A 18 0.46 9.66 4.79
N ASP A 19 1.45 9.52 5.69
CA ASP A 19 2.51 10.52 5.86
C ASP A 19 3.31 10.75 4.56
N LYS A 20 3.43 9.70 3.74
CA LYS A 20 4.15 9.71 2.47
C LYS A 20 3.42 8.87 1.42
N VAL A 21 3.32 9.40 0.22
CA VAL A 21 2.83 8.70 -0.98
C VAL A 21 3.95 8.69 -2.02
N VAL A 22 4.26 7.50 -2.56
CA VAL A 22 5.17 7.32 -3.69
C VAL A 22 4.37 6.73 -4.84
N CYS A 23 4.31 7.47 -5.95
CA CYS A 23 3.61 7.09 -7.17
C CYS A 23 4.58 7.23 -8.36
N LEU A 24 4.75 6.17 -9.16
CA LEU A 24 5.71 6.21 -10.28
C LEU A 24 5.12 6.97 -11.47
N GLU A 25 3.84 6.77 -11.75
CA GLU A 25 3.16 7.44 -12.86
C GLU A 25 1.80 8.02 -12.43
N THR A 26 1.52 9.24 -12.88
CA THR A 26 0.24 9.93 -12.63
C THR A 26 -0.38 10.37 -13.95
N PRO A 27 -1.10 9.48 -14.67
CA PRO A 27 -1.65 9.76 -15.98
C PRO A 27 -2.60 10.98 -15.95
N ALA A 28 -2.46 11.84 -16.95
CA ALA A 28 -3.25 13.08 -17.05
C ALA A 28 -4.74 12.79 -17.32
N ARG A 29 -5.03 11.73 -18.09
CA ARG A 29 -6.39 11.26 -18.34
C ARG A 29 -6.64 10.01 -17.50
N PRO A 30 -7.77 9.92 -16.79
CA PRO A 30 -8.13 8.69 -16.11
C PRO A 30 -8.33 7.58 -17.16
N CYS A 31 -7.61 6.48 -17.00
CA CYS A 31 -7.81 5.25 -17.74
C CYS A 31 -8.01 4.08 -16.77
N PRO A 32 -8.56 2.96 -17.25
CA PRO A 32 -8.49 1.68 -16.57
C PRO A 32 -7.05 1.33 -16.16
N VAL A 33 -6.89 0.65 -15.03
CA VAL A 33 -5.57 0.37 -14.45
C VAL A 33 -4.74 -0.58 -15.31
N ASP A 34 -5.39 -1.47 -16.06
CA ASP A 34 -4.79 -2.46 -16.95
C ASP A 34 -4.09 -1.84 -18.15
N GLU A 35 -4.55 -0.67 -18.63
CA GLU A 35 -3.88 0.05 -19.73
C GLU A 35 -2.45 0.50 -19.37
N SER A 36 -2.13 0.57 -18.07
CA SER A 36 -0.78 0.93 -17.61
C SER A 36 0.19 -0.27 -17.61
N TYR A 37 -0.27 -1.49 -17.92
CA TYR A 37 0.53 -2.70 -17.87
C TYR A 37 0.53 -3.43 -19.21
N LEU A 38 1.72 -3.82 -19.69
CA LEU A 38 1.84 -4.70 -20.86
C LEU A 38 1.21 -6.08 -20.62
N ARG A 39 1.19 -6.53 -19.37
CA ARG A 39 0.59 -7.80 -18.92
C ARG A 39 -0.26 -7.53 -17.69
N PHE A 40 -1.53 -7.85 -17.79
CA PHE A 40 -2.51 -7.69 -16.72
C PHE A 40 -3.27 -9.00 -16.49
N ASP A 41 -2.50 -10.07 -16.29
CA ASP A 41 -3.05 -11.40 -16.10
C ASP A 41 -3.86 -11.47 -14.80
N ARG A 42 -4.97 -12.21 -14.85
CA ARG A 42 -5.83 -12.38 -13.68
C ARG A 42 -5.08 -13.12 -12.57
N VAL A 43 -5.09 -12.55 -11.37
CA VAL A 43 -4.61 -13.22 -10.15
C VAL A 43 -5.78 -13.95 -9.49
N THR A 44 -5.62 -15.25 -9.22
CA THR A 44 -6.64 -16.08 -8.56
C THR A 44 -6.38 -16.19 -7.05
N ASP A 45 -7.40 -16.58 -6.29
CA ASP A 45 -7.26 -16.82 -4.84
C ASP A 45 -6.19 -17.89 -4.55
N THR A 46 -6.08 -18.91 -5.40
CA THR A 46 -5.04 -19.95 -5.30
C THR A 46 -3.64 -19.37 -5.45
N ASP A 47 -3.43 -18.42 -6.38
CA ASP A 47 -2.15 -17.76 -6.57
C ASP A 47 -1.75 -16.96 -5.31
N VAL A 48 -2.73 -16.28 -4.71
CA VAL A 48 -2.53 -15.50 -3.47
C VAL A 48 -2.17 -16.42 -2.31
N VAL A 49 -2.92 -17.50 -2.07
CA VAL A 49 -2.65 -18.46 -0.99
C VAL A 49 -1.28 -19.10 -1.18
N THR A 50 -0.94 -19.47 -2.42
CA THR A 50 0.38 -20.03 -2.76
C THR A 50 1.50 -19.03 -2.45
N LEU A 51 1.34 -17.76 -2.81
CA LEU A 51 2.31 -16.71 -2.53
C LEU A 51 2.49 -16.51 -1.02
N LEU A 52 1.40 -16.38 -0.26
CA LEU A 52 1.45 -16.18 1.18
C LEU A 52 2.08 -17.36 1.92
N GLY A 53 1.76 -18.60 1.52
CA GLY A 53 2.32 -19.81 2.11
C GLY A 53 3.84 -19.89 2.02
N ARG A 54 4.44 -19.35 0.95
CA ARG A 54 5.91 -19.31 0.77
C ARG A 54 6.62 -18.40 1.78
N HIS A 55 5.93 -17.38 2.32
CA HIS A 55 6.50 -16.39 3.22
C HIS A 55 6.13 -16.60 4.69
N ALA A 56 5.19 -17.51 4.98
CA ALA A 56 4.70 -17.79 6.33
C ALA A 56 5.77 -18.34 7.29
N SER A 57 6.93 -18.79 6.78
CA SER A 57 8.04 -19.30 7.59
C SER A 57 8.99 -18.23 8.14
N THR A 58 8.75 -16.95 7.84
CA THR A 58 9.55 -15.87 8.46
C THR A 58 8.93 -15.51 9.80
N PRO A 59 9.55 -15.83 10.96
CA PRO A 59 9.06 -15.33 12.23
C PRO A 59 9.05 -13.81 12.19
N LEU A 60 7.87 -13.20 12.28
CA LEU A 60 7.76 -11.77 12.49
C LEU A 60 8.44 -11.48 13.83
N ALA A 61 9.59 -10.81 13.79
CA ALA A 61 10.13 -10.16 14.97
C ALA A 61 9.00 -9.26 15.54
N PRO A 62 8.73 -9.31 16.85
CA PRO A 62 7.60 -8.60 17.42
C PRO A 62 7.70 -7.12 17.05
N ALA A 63 6.72 -6.62 16.30
CA ALA A 63 6.61 -5.22 15.96
C ALA A 63 6.49 -4.45 17.28
N ARG A 64 7.52 -3.68 17.64
CA ARG A 64 7.50 -2.79 18.80
C ARG A 64 6.56 -1.63 18.49
N ILE A 65 5.28 -1.81 18.73
CA ILE A 65 4.31 -0.73 18.75
C ILE A 65 4.66 0.14 19.96
N ARG A 66 5.29 1.30 19.73
CA ARG A 66 5.45 2.30 20.78
C ARG A 66 4.07 2.93 21.01
N LEU A 67 3.42 2.53 22.09
CA LEU A 67 2.25 3.25 22.58
C LEU A 67 2.72 4.64 23.03
N ALA A 68 2.21 5.69 22.40
CA ALA A 68 2.48 7.05 22.82
C ALA A 68 2.02 7.22 24.27
N GLY A 69 2.95 7.58 25.15
CA GLY A 69 2.70 7.73 26.58
C GLY A 69 1.60 8.75 26.83
N THR A 70 0.62 8.37 27.64
CA THR A 70 -0.37 9.29 28.21
C THR A 70 0.36 10.27 29.13
N GLY A 71 0.66 11.47 28.61
CA GLY A 71 1.15 12.57 29.43
C GLY A 71 0.05 13.03 30.38
N ASN A 72 0.12 12.59 31.63
CA ASN A 72 -0.66 13.17 32.71
C ASN A 72 0.10 14.41 33.23
N GLY A 73 -0.19 15.58 32.67
CA GLY A 73 0.28 16.86 33.20
C GLY A 73 -0.63 17.30 34.34
N GLY A 74 -0.30 16.88 35.56
CA GLY A 74 -0.82 17.47 36.79
C GLY A 74 0.07 18.62 37.26
N GLY A 75 -0.57 19.69 37.77
CA GLY A 75 0.08 20.84 38.39
C GLY A 75 -0.66 22.13 38.12
#